data_AF-A0A8C6VMS9-F1
#
_entry.id   AF-A0A8C6VMS9-F1
#
_cell.length_a   1.000
_cell.length_b   1.000
_cell.length_c   1.000
_cell.angle_alpha   90.00
_cell.angle_beta   90.00
_cell.angle_gamma   90.00
#
_symmetry.space_group_name_H-M   'P 1'
#
loop_
_entity.id
_entity.type
_entity.pdbx_description
1 polymer ?
#
loop_
_entity_poly.entity_id
_entity_poly.type
_entity_poly.pdbx_seq_one_letter_code
_entity_poly.pdbx_strand_id
1 'polypeptide(L)' 'MVETILETWTIVLVILAAVLIMTILTFLLPAVVLLLRMRSLSQISLDGTV' A
#
# COMPACT_ATOMS: atom_id res chain seq x y z
N MET A 1 4.01 28.12 -24.19
CA MET A 1 3.02 27.08 -24.56
C MET A 1 3.52 25.67 -24.18
N VAL A 2 4.79 25.31 -24.43
CA VAL A 2 5.37 24.03 -23.96
C VAL A 2 5.54 23.98 -22.44
N GLU A 3 6.02 25.07 -21.81
CA GLU A 3 6.20 25.15 -20.34
C GLU A 3 4.89 24.95 -19.58
N THR A 4 3.81 25.61 -20.02
CA THR A 4 2.47 25.47 -19.43
C THR A 4 1.91 24.04 -19.54
N ILE A 5 2.28 23.30 -20.59
CA ILE A 5 1.90 21.89 -20.76
C ILE A 5 2.70 21.02 -19.78
N LEU A 6 4.00 21.26 -19.66
CA LEU A 6 4.88 20.50 -18.76
C LEU A 6 4.49 20.66 -17.29
N GLU A 7 4.11 21.87 -16.87
CA GLU A 7 3.58 22.13 -15.53
C GLU A 7 2.27 21.38 -15.28
N THR A 8 1.37 21.37 -16.26
CA THR A 8 0.09 20.65 -16.16
C THR A 8 0.30 19.14 -15.97
N TRP A 9 1.20 18.53 -16.74
CA TRP A 9 1.52 17.10 -16.60
C TRP A 9 2.18 16.78 -15.27
N THR A 10 3.03 17.68 -14.76
CA THR A 10 3.67 17.52 -13.47
C THR A 10 2.64 17.51 -12.34
N ILE A 11 1.65 18.40 -12.38
CA ILE A 11 0.55 18.44 -11.40
C ILE A 11 -0.24 17.11 -11.42
N VAL A 12 -0.56 16.61 -12.61
CA VAL A 12 -1.29 15.33 -12.75
C VAL A 12 -0.47 14.16 -12.18
N LEU A 13 0.84 14.12 -12.46
CA LEU A 13 1.73 13.07 -11.93
C LEU A 13 1.84 13.13 -10.41
N VAL A 14 1.92 14.34 -9.82
CA VAL A 14 1.97 14.52 -8.37
C VAL A 14 0.67 14.04 -7.72
N ILE A 15 -0.49 14.37 -8.29
CA ILE A 15 -1.78 13.90 -7.79
C ILE A 15 -1.86 12.37 -7.86
N LEU A 16 -1.47 11.78 -9.00
CA LEU A 16 -1.48 10.33 -9.18
C LEU A 16 -0.58 9.63 -8.16
N ALA A 17 0.63 10.16 -7.94
CA ALA A 17 1.57 9.63 -6.96
C ALA A 17 1.02 9.75 -5.52
N ALA A 18 0.41 10.89 -5.17
CA ALA A 18 -0.17 11.10 -3.85
C ALA A 18 -1.31 10.11 -3.57
N VAL A 19 -2.21 9.89 -4.54
CA VAL A 19 -3.30 8.92 -4.42
C VAL A 19 -2.75 7.49 -4.29
N LEU A 20 -1.72 7.15 -5.07
CA LEU A 20 -1.08 5.83 -5.00
C LEU A 20 -0.47 5.57 -3.61
N ILE A 21 0.26 6.55 -3.07
CA ILE A 21 0.87 6.45 -1.73
C ILE A 21 -0.20 6.28 -0.66
N MET A 22 -1.25 7.10 -0.69
CA MET A 22 -2.38 6.99 0.25
C MET A 22 -3.03 5.62 0.18
N THR A 23 -3.24 5.08 -1.02
CA THR A 23 -3.85 3.76 -1.23
C THR A 23 -2.96 2.65 -0.65
N ILE A 24 -1.65 2.71 -0.89
CA ILE A 24 -0.71 1.73 -0.34
C ILE A 24 -0.68 1.81 1.19
N LEU A 25 -0.62 3.00 1.76
CA LEU A 25 -0.52 3.18 3.20
C LEU A 25 -1.80 2.73 3.91
N THR A 26 -2.96 3.03 3.35
CA THR A 26 -4.26 2.70 3.96
C THR A 26 -4.69 1.27 3.71
N PHE A 27 -4.33 0.66 2.59
CA PHE A 27 -4.87 -0.64 2.19
C PHE A 27 -3.83 -1.77 2.26
N LEU A 28 -2.60 -1.51 1.81
CA LEU A 28 -1.55 -2.52 1.76
C LEU A 28 -0.95 -2.76 3.15
N LEU A 29 -0.76 -1.69 3.94
CA LEU A 29 -0.18 -1.80 5.28
C LEU A 29 -1.03 -2.67 6.22
N PRO A 30 -2.37 -2.48 6.34
CA PRO A 30 -3.19 -3.35 7.18
C PRO A 30 -3.30 -4.78 6.63
N ALA A 31 -3.34 -4.94 5.30
CA ALA A 31 -3.39 -6.26 4.68
C ALA A 31 -2.13 -7.08 4.99
N VAL A 32 -0.95 -6.48 4.93
CA VAL A 32 0.33 -7.14 5.27
C VAL A 32 0.39 -7.48 6.76
N VAL A 33 -0.03 -6.56 7.64
CA VAL A 33 -0.09 -6.82 9.09
C VAL A 33 -1.05 -7.98 9.39
N LEU A 34 -2.21 -8.03 8.76
CA LEU A 34 -3.17 -9.12 8.91
C LEU A 34 -2.61 -10.45 8.39
N LEU A 35 -1.98 -10.47 7.22
CA LEU A 35 -1.34 -11.67 6.67
C LEU A 35 -0.22 -12.19 7.58
N LEU A 36 0.63 -11.31 8.11
CA LEU A 36 1.67 -11.68 9.06
C LEU A 36 1.08 -12.22 10.36
N ARG A 37 0.01 -11.60 10.86
CA ARG A 37 -0.69 -12.06 12.07
C ARG A 37 -1.35 -13.42 11.86
N MET A 38 -2.01 -13.63 10.72
CA MET A 38 -2.59 -14.93 10.36
C MET A 38 -1.50 -16.00 10.25
N ARG A 39 -0.36 -15.70 9.61
CA ARG A 39 0.77 -16.62 9.52
C ARG A 39 1.33 -17.00 10.89
N SER A 40 1.48 -16.04 11.80
CA SER A 40 1.95 -16.31 13.16
C SER A 40 0.97 -17.18 13.95
N LEU A 41 -0.33 -16.91 13.85
CA LEU A 41 -1.37 -17.72 14.50
C LEU A 41 -1.49 -19.13 13.91
N SER A 42 -1.37 -19.26 12.59
CA SER A 42 -1.35 -20.56 11.91
C SER A 42 -0.15 -21.41 12.33
N GLN A 43 1.01 -20.80 12.56
CA GLN A 43 2.19 -21.53 13.08
C GLN A 43 1.97 -22.01 14.53
N ILE A 44 1.39 -21.18 15.40
CA ILE A 44 1.04 -21.57 16.78
C ILE A 44 0.01 -22.71 16.80
N SER A 45 -0.95 -22.72 15.87
CA SER A 45 -1.96 -23.79 15.78
C SER A 45 -1.41 -25.11 15.23
N LEU A 46 -0.30 -25.10 14.48
CA LEU A 46 0.33 -26.30 13.93
C LEU A 46 1.35 -26.91 14.89
N ASP A 47 2.04 -26.11 15.71
CA ASP A 47 2.91 -26.59 16.79
C ASP A 47 2.14 -26.87 18.10
N GLY A 48 0.91 -26.35 18.23
CA GLY A 48 0.04 -26.49 19.40
C GLY A 48 -0.96 -27.64 19.32
N THR A 49 -0.75 -28.65 18.47
CA THR A 49 -1.58 -29.86 18.45
C THR A 49 -1.21 -30.81 19.58
N VAL A 50 -2.12 -30.88 20.55
CA VAL A 50 -2.48 -32.09 21.30
C VAL A 50 -2.90 -33.18 20.32
#